data_AF-A0A2E7N069-F1
#
_entry.id   AF-A0A2E7N069-F1
#
_cell.length_a   1.000
_cell.length_b   1.000
_cell.length_c   1.000
_cell.angle_alpha   90.00
_cell.angle_beta   90.00
_cell.angle_gamma   90.00
#
_symmetry.space_group_name_H-M   'P 1'
#
loop_
_entity.id
_entity.type
_entity.pdbx_description
1 polymer ?
#
loop_
_entity_poly.entity_id
_entity_poly.type
_entity_poly.pdbx_seq_one_letter_code
_entity_poly.pdbx_strand_id
1 'polypeptide(L)'
;MEIRQNTTAVRGATNQAISDQATELYLAIATNRNLASLTVKLYNGAFRKDFDPIDDMQLFLTVMTGLRRVENIFLQLEDNILDERAFDRIGLSFYRSNYGREIWDSNKQFFDRKFVPFFEKLLDKE
;
A
#
# COMPACT_ATOMS: atom_id res chain seq x y z
N MET A 1 -22.24 -9.43 -26.49
CA MET A 1 -20.99 -10.19 -26.23
C MET A 1 -19.80 -9.24 -26.01
N GLU A 2 -19.67 -8.20 -26.83
CA GLU A 2 -18.63 -7.15 -26.71
C GLU A 2 -18.56 -6.44 -25.35
N ILE A 3 -19.69 -6.09 -24.73
CA ILE A 3 -19.70 -5.44 -23.39
C ILE A 3 -19.01 -6.32 -22.34
N ARG A 4 -19.23 -7.65 -22.38
CA ARG A 4 -18.58 -8.60 -21.47
C ARG A 4 -17.09 -8.74 -21.76
N GLN A 5 -16.68 -8.72 -23.02
CA GLN A 5 -15.27 -8.76 -23.41
C GLN A 5 -14.53 -7.48 -22.99
N ASN A 6 -15.14 -6.30 -23.18
CA ASN A 6 -14.59 -5.03 -22.70
C ASN A 6 -14.43 -5.03 -21.18
N THR A 7 -15.40 -5.58 -20.45
CA THR A 7 -15.33 -5.68 -18.99
C THR A 7 -14.20 -6.62 -18.55
N THR A 8 -14.05 -7.79 -19.17
CA THR A 8 -12.97 -8.73 -18.84
C THR A 8 -11.59 -8.16 -19.18
N ALA A 9 -11.45 -7.48 -20.33
CA ALA A 9 -10.19 -6.85 -20.73
C ALA A 9 -9.77 -5.74 -19.74
N VAL A 10 -10.72 -4.88 -19.34
CA VAL A 10 -10.47 -3.84 -18.33
C VAL A 10 -10.03 -4.46 -17.01
N ARG A 11 -10.72 -5.50 -16.53
CA ARG A 11 -10.32 -6.21 -15.31
C ARG A 11 -8.91 -6.82 -15.40
N GLY A 12 -8.57 -7.41 -16.54
CA GLY A 12 -7.23 -7.95 -16.77
C GLY A 12 -6.16 -6.87 -16.70
N ALA A 13 -6.37 -5.74 -17.37
CA ALA A 13 -5.46 -4.61 -17.37
C ALA A 13 -5.28 -4.00 -15.97
N THR A 14 -6.37 -3.83 -15.21
CA THR A 14 -6.31 -3.31 -13.83
C THR A 14 -5.53 -4.24 -12.90
N ASN A 15 -5.75 -5.56 -12.99
CA ASN A 15 -4.97 -6.52 -12.20
C ASN A 15 -3.48 -6.48 -12.54
N GLN A 16 -3.14 -6.35 -13.82
CA GLN A 16 -1.75 -6.22 -14.25
C GLN A 16 -1.12 -4.94 -13.68
N ALA A 17 -1.77 -3.79 -13.81
CA ALA A 17 -1.28 -2.52 -13.28
C ALA A 17 -1.02 -2.55 -11.77
N ILE A 18 -1.90 -3.19 -10.99
CA ILE A 18 -1.71 -3.35 -9.52
C ILE A 18 -0.53 -4.28 -9.19
N SER A 19 -0.32 -5.31 -10.01
CA SER A 19 0.82 -6.22 -9.89
C SER A 19 2.13 -5.49 -10.23
N ASP A 20 2.11 -4.64 -11.26
CA ASP A 20 3.26 -3.85 -11.69
C ASP A 20 3.65 -2.85 -10.60
N GLN A 21 2.68 -2.11 -10.03
CA GLN A 21 2.93 -1.19 -8.90
C GLN A 21 3.52 -1.90 -7.68
N ALA A 22 3.09 -3.13 -7.38
CA ALA A 22 3.68 -3.92 -6.28
C ALA A 22 5.13 -4.28 -6.58
N THR A 23 5.37 -4.73 -7.82
CA THR A 23 6.70 -5.14 -8.31
C THR A 23 7.66 -3.96 -8.30
N GLU A 24 7.23 -2.78 -8.74
CA GLU A 24 8.01 -1.54 -8.71
C GLU A 24 8.41 -1.17 -7.28
N LEU A 25 7.47 -1.20 -6.33
CA LEU A 25 7.75 -0.93 -4.92
C LEU A 25 8.77 -1.93 -4.35
N TYR A 26 8.59 -3.23 -4.62
CA TYR A 26 9.51 -4.26 -4.15
C TYR A 26 10.90 -4.13 -4.76
N LEU A 27 11.00 -3.84 -6.06
CA LEU A 27 12.28 -3.61 -6.72
C LEU A 27 12.97 -2.35 -6.21
N ALA A 28 12.22 -1.27 -5.96
CA ALA A 28 12.77 -0.05 -5.37
C ALA A 28 13.41 -0.31 -4.00
N ILE A 29 12.76 -1.11 -3.16
CA ILE A 29 13.32 -1.54 -1.86
C ILE A 29 14.51 -2.48 -2.05
N ALA A 30 14.37 -3.50 -2.90
CA ALA A 30 15.39 -4.55 -3.07
C ALA A 30 16.69 -4.04 -3.71
N THR A 31 16.60 -3.03 -4.59
CA THR A 31 17.76 -2.50 -5.32
C THR A 31 18.41 -1.29 -4.65
N ASN A 32 17.81 -0.75 -3.58
CA ASN A 32 18.36 0.35 -2.81
C ASN A 32 18.78 -0.13 -1.41
N ARG A 33 20.09 -0.27 -1.18
CA ARG A 33 20.64 -0.77 0.10
C ARG A 33 20.19 0.05 1.30
N ASN A 34 20.08 1.38 1.16
CA ASN A 34 19.60 2.22 2.25
C ASN A 34 18.15 1.86 2.56
N LEU A 35 17.28 1.91 1.56
CA LEU A 35 15.86 1.62 1.74
C LEU A 35 15.60 0.21 2.28
N ALA A 36 16.37 -0.79 1.83
CA ALA A 36 16.34 -2.13 2.39
C ALA A 36 16.68 -2.14 3.90
N SER A 37 17.73 -1.43 4.30
CA SER A 37 18.13 -1.28 5.71
C SER A 37 17.03 -0.60 6.54
N LEU A 38 16.42 0.47 6.02
CA LEU A 38 15.31 1.17 6.68
C LEU A 38 14.08 0.28 6.83
N THR A 39 13.77 -0.51 5.81
CA THR A 39 12.66 -1.46 5.81
C THR A 39 12.88 -2.57 6.85
N VAL A 40 14.11 -3.08 6.99
CA VAL A 40 14.46 -4.04 8.06
C VAL A 40 14.27 -3.41 9.44
N LYS A 41 14.74 -2.17 9.62
CA LYS A 41 14.59 -1.44 10.89
C LYS A 41 13.12 -1.20 11.25
N LEU A 42 12.27 -0.89 10.26
CA LEU A 42 10.82 -0.80 10.41
C LEU A 42 10.22 -2.13 10.88
N TYR A 43 10.58 -3.26 10.25
CA TYR A 43 10.08 -4.58 10.66
C TYR A 43 10.56 -5.00 12.05
N ASN A 44 11.70 -4.49 12.50
CA ASN A 44 12.21 -4.68 13.85
C ASN A 44 11.53 -3.79 14.90
N GLY A 45 10.47 -3.05 14.53
CA GLY A 45 9.63 -2.30 15.47
C GLY A 45 10.12 -0.88 15.76
N ALA A 46 10.98 -0.30 14.92
CA ALA A 46 11.39 1.09 15.07
C ALA A 46 10.20 2.06 14.92
N PHE A 47 10.24 3.13 15.71
CA PHE A 47 9.36 4.29 15.61
C PHE A 47 9.98 5.34 14.69
N ARG A 48 9.18 6.28 14.20
CA ARG A 48 9.62 7.37 13.31
C ARG A 48 10.79 8.18 13.87
N LYS A 49 10.77 8.46 15.17
CA LYS A 49 11.84 9.18 15.89
C LYS A 49 13.20 8.47 15.87
N ASP A 50 13.24 7.18 15.55
CA ASP A 50 14.46 6.38 15.55
C ASP A 50 15.25 6.56 14.24
N PHE A 51 14.70 7.27 13.25
CA PHE A 51 15.32 7.54 11.95
C PHE A 51 15.84 8.99 11.91
N ASP A 52 16.95 9.22 11.20
CA ASP A 52 17.34 10.59 10.88
C ASP A 52 16.37 11.20 9.84
N PRO A 53 16.34 12.54 9.68
CA PRO A 53 15.34 13.19 8.83
C PRO A 53 15.35 12.76 7.36
N ILE A 54 16.50 12.37 6.81
CA ILE A 54 16.59 11.95 5.39
C ILE A 54 16.10 10.52 5.25
N ASP A 55 16.52 9.64 6.15
CA ASP A 55 16.04 8.26 6.22
C ASP A 55 14.53 8.22 6.49
N ASP A 56 14.03 9.05 7.40
CA ASP A 56 12.59 9.21 7.65
C ASP A 56 11.86 9.63 6.37
N MET A 57 12.33 10.66 5.66
CA MET A 57 11.69 11.12 4.44
C MET A 57 11.65 10.00 3.37
N GLN A 58 12.74 9.25 3.21
CA GLN A 58 12.81 8.17 2.24
C GLN A 58 11.84 7.03 2.58
N LEU A 59 11.79 6.63 3.85
CA LEU A 59 10.88 5.57 4.31
C LEU A 59 9.42 6.03 4.30
N PHE A 60 9.15 7.28 4.69
CA PHE A 60 7.84 7.91 4.63
C PHE A 60 7.25 7.86 3.22
N LEU A 61 8.01 8.30 2.20
CA LEU A 61 7.56 8.26 0.81
C LEU A 61 7.31 6.83 0.32
N THR A 62 8.10 5.87 0.81
CA THR A 62 7.92 4.45 0.52
C THR A 62 6.61 3.92 1.13
N VAL A 63 6.33 4.23 2.40
CA VAL A 63 5.06 3.89 3.07
C VAL A 63 3.87 4.56 2.41
N MET A 64 3.97 5.84 2.08
CA MET A 64 2.90 6.57 1.39
C MET A 64 2.62 5.99 0.00
N THR A 65 3.64 5.56 -0.75
CA THR A 65 3.46 4.86 -2.03
C THR A 65 2.66 3.58 -1.84
N GLY A 66 3.01 2.79 -0.82
CA GLY A 66 2.26 1.59 -0.44
C GLY A 66 0.80 1.90 -0.11
N LEU A 67 0.55 2.88 0.78
CA LEU A 67 -0.81 3.27 1.17
C LEU A 67 -1.65 3.74 -0.02
N ARG A 68 -1.08 4.54 -0.94
CA ARG A 68 -1.75 4.98 -2.16
C ARG A 68 -2.09 3.82 -3.10
N ARG A 69 -1.23 2.80 -3.16
CA ARG A 69 -1.57 1.56 -3.88
C ARG A 69 -2.78 0.86 -3.26
N VAL A 70 -2.85 0.74 -1.93
CA VAL A 70 -4.00 0.11 -1.26
C VAL A 70 -5.30 0.91 -1.50
N GLU A 71 -5.22 2.24 -1.42
CA GLU A 71 -6.35 3.12 -1.76
C GLU A 71 -6.78 2.96 -3.21
N ASN A 72 -5.85 2.85 -4.15
CA ASN A 72 -6.17 2.63 -5.55
C ASN A 72 -6.95 1.31 -5.74
N ILE A 73 -6.53 0.22 -5.10
CA ILE A 73 -7.25 -1.06 -5.13
C ILE A 73 -8.66 -0.90 -4.58
N PHE A 74 -8.84 -0.13 -3.51
CA PHE A 74 -10.15 0.18 -2.93
C PHE A 74 -11.05 0.96 -3.88
N LEU A 75 -10.54 1.97 -4.57
CA LEU A 75 -11.31 2.71 -5.57
C LEU A 75 -11.75 1.79 -6.73
N GLN A 76 -10.89 0.88 -7.18
CA GLN A 76 -11.24 -0.11 -8.19
C GLN A 76 -12.28 -1.14 -7.70
N LEU A 77 -12.34 -1.42 -6.40
CA LEU A 77 -13.40 -2.22 -5.78
C LEU A 77 -14.73 -1.46 -5.79
N GLU A 78 -14.75 -0.19 -5.36
CA GLU A 78 -15.95 0.66 -5.39
C GLU A 78 -16.53 0.80 -6.80
N ASP A 79 -15.66 0.83 -7.82
CA ASP A 79 -16.05 0.89 -9.24
C ASP A 79 -16.49 -0.47 -9.82
N ASN A 80 -16.55 -1.54 -9.01
CA ASN A 80 -16.89 -2.92 -9.42
C ASN A 80 -15.95 -3.51 -10.49
N ILE A 81 -14.74 -2.95 -10.61
CA ILE A 81 -13.70 -3.45 -11.51
C ILE A 81 -13.02 -4.64 -10.85
N LEU A 82 -12.59 -4.50 -9.58
CA LEU A 82 -11.99 -5.58 -8.80
C LEU A 82 -12.98 -6.17 -7.79
N ASP A 83 -12.57 -7.26 -7.17
CA ASP A 83 -13.28 -7.90 -6.06
C ASP A 83 -12.40 -7.90 -4.80
N GLU A 84 -13.02 -8.22 -3.65
CA GLU A 84 -12.37 -8.15 -2.34
C GLU A 84 -11.08 -9.01 -2.23
N ARG A 85 -10.92 -10.04 -3.08
CA ARG A 85 -9.71 -10.89 -3.08
C ARG A 85 -8.46 -10.13 -3.54
N ALA A 86 -8.61 -8.94 -4.12
CA ALA A 86 -7.49 -8.06 -4.40
C ALA A 86 -6.73 -7.65 -3.12
N PHE A 87 -7.38 -7.71 -1.95
CA PHE A 87 -6.79 -7.38 -0.66
C PHE A 87 -6.04 -8.56 -0.01
N ASP A 88 -6.33 -9.81 -0.39
CA ASP A 88 -5.67 -11.02 0.14
C ASP A 88 -4.16 -11.05 -0.17
N ARG A 89 -3.73 -10.27 -1.16
CA ARG A 89 -2.34 -10.21 -1.64
C ARG A 89 -1.58 -8.99 -1.14
N ILE A 90 -2.14 -8.24 -0.20
CA ILE A 90 -1.50 -7.05 0.35
C ILE A 90 -0.71 -7.46 1.59
N GLY A 91 0.61 -7.26 1.55
CA GLY A 91 1.45 -7.42 2.73
C GLY A 91 1.15 -6.32 3.76
N LEU A 92 0.32 -6.63 4.77
CA LEU A 92 -0.10 -5.66 5.80
C LEU A 92 0.95 -5.40 6.88
N SER A 93 1.97 -6.25 7.01
CA SER A 93 3.03 -6.13 8.01
C SER A 93 3.72 -4.76 7.98
N PHE A 94 3.89 -4.21 6.78
CA PHE A 94 4.49 -2.89 6.58
C PHE A 94 3.70 -1.77 7.27
N TYR A 95 2.37 -1.80 7.12
CA TYR A 95 1.46 -0.79 7.69
C TYR A 95 1.12 -1.04 9.17
N ARG A 96 1.25 -2.29 9.64
CA ARG A 96 1.04 -2.66 11.05
C ARG A 96 2.25 -2.37 11.94
N SER A 97 3.41 -2.10 11.36
CA SER A 97 4.60 -1.67 12.10
C SER A 97 4.34 -0.38 12.89
N ASN A 98 5.14 -0.12 13.93
CA ASN A 98 5.06 1.13 14.71
C ASN A 98 5.18 2.36 13.79
N TYR A 99 6.22 2.39 12.95
CA TYR A 99 6.41 3.43 11.94
C TYR A 99 5.20 3.53 10.99
N GLY A 100 4.71 2.41 10.46
CA GLY A 100 3.58 2.38 9.53
C GLY A 100 2.29 2.96 10.13
N ARG A 101 1.98 2.63 11.38
CA ARG A 101 0.84 3.18 12.13
C ARG A 101 0.99 4.68 12.36
N GLU A 102 2.19 5.16 12.75
CA GLU A 102 2.45 6.60 12.92
C GLU A 102 2.26 7.40 11.63
N ILE A 103 2.73 6.85 10.49
CA ILE A 103 2.50 7.46 9.18
C ILE A 103 1.01 7.46 8.83
N TRP A 104 0.31 6.34 9.05
CA TRP A 104 -1.13 6.27 8.80
C TRP A 104 -1.90 7.32 9.61
N ASP A 105 -1.70 7.35 10.93
CA ASP A 105 -2.44 8.25 11.82
C ASP A 105 -2.17 9.73 11.53
N SER A 106 -0.95 10.06 11.11
CA SER A 106 -0.59 11.44 10.75
C SER A 106 -1.11 11.89 9.40
N ASN A 107 -1.52 10.98 8.52
CA ASN A 107 -1.81 11.28 7.11
C ASN A 107 -3.19 10.82 6.61
N LYS A 108 -3.94 10.03 7.39
CA LYS A 108 -5.23 9.46 6.97
C LYS A 108 -6.27 10.49 6.51
N GLN A 109 -6.18 11.74 6.97
CA GLN A 109 -7.03 12.83 6.50
C GLN A 109 -6.84 13.18 5.01
N PHE A 110 -5.77 12.72 4.36
CA PHE A 110 -5.48 12.96 2.94
C PHE A 110 -5.91 11.81 2.03
N PHE A 111 -6.64 10.84 2.57
CA PHE A 111 -7.20 9.71 1.83
C PHE A 111 -8.72 9.86 1.69
N ASP A 112 -9.30 9.07 0.79
CA ASP A 112 -10.74 9.02 0.59
C ASP A 112 -11.48 8.68 1.89
N ARG A 113 -12.61 9.35 2.13
CA ARG A 113 -13.36 9.24 3.40
C ARG A 113 -13.93 7.85 3.64
N LYS A 114 -14.23 7.08 2.58
CA LYS A 114 -14.67 5.69 2.69
C LYS A 114 -13.48 4.74 2.80
N PHE A 115 -12.34 5.10 2.22
CA PHE A 115 -11.12 4.32 2.34
C PHE A 115 -10.63 4.22 3.78
N VAL A 116 -10.62 5.33 4.53
CA VAL A 116 -10.14 5.36 5.93
C VAL A 116 -10.74 4.26 6.81
N PRO A 117 -12.08 4.18 6.99
CA PRO A 117 -12.68 3.13 7.82
C PRO A 117 -12.54 1.73 7.21
N PHE A 118 -12.41 1.62 5.88
CA PHE A 118 -12.13 0.34 5.23
C PHE A 118 -10.71 -0.15 5.59
N PHE A 119 -9.71 0.72 5.48
CA PHE A 119 -8.32 0.39 5.71
C PHE A 119 -8.04 0.12 7.18
N GLU A 120 -8.65 0.87 8.12
CA GLU A 120 -8.54 0.58 9.55
C GLU A 120 -9.09 -0.82 9.88
N LYS A 121 -10.25 -1.20 9.32
CA LYS A 121 -10.77 -2.57 9.45
C LYS A 121 -9.85 -3.61 8.83
N LEU A 122 -9.22 -3.31 7.69
CA LEU A 122 -8.26 -4.20 7.05
C LEU A 122 -7.03 -4.42 7.94
N LEU A 123 -6.52 -3.37 8.58
CA LEU A 123 -5.39 -3.46 9.50
C LEU A 123 -5.70 -4.32 10.73
N ASP A 124 -6.94 -4.33 11.20
CA ASP A 124 -7.36 -5.06 12.40
C ASP A 124 -7.83 -6.49 12.13
N LYS A 125 -8.00 -6.87 10.86
CA LYS A 125 -8.30 -8.26 10.45
C LYS A 125 -7.01 -9.09 10.45
N GLU A 126 -6.63 -9.61 11.61
CA GLU A 126 -5.85 -10.83 11.91
C GLU A 126 -5.64 -10.95 13.43
#